data_AF-A8NX85-F1
#
_entry.id   AF-A8NX85-F1
#
_cell.length_a   1.000
_cell.length_b   1.000
_cell.length_c   1.000
_cell.angle_alpha   90.00
_cell.angle_beta   90.00
_cell.angle_gamma   90.00
#
_symmetry.space_group_name_H-M   'P 1'
#
loop_
_entity.id
_entity.type
_entity.pdbx_description
1 polymer ?
#
loop_
_entity_poly.entity_id
_entity_poly.type
_entity_poly.pdbx_seq_one_letter_code
_entity_poly.pdbx_strand_id
1 'polypeptide(L)'
;MTSKRKNAIKADVKLKKPSEIAAGSQPSGRKPLIELSEDEQMRLIKQSGILDKMKTVDSAKATESSVEYVEERLPLAEEIFNATLFIIPTCFLLLLMEILIHFQYQQKPTLRNILDRMIPSVPILSLFVFYTLRYKSYRKMQLIMFFIAILSSTRLIYQFNKSTFMVNMKQGPPLVTLWIYCIVQLDLSPAVISLAITSAFVYWKNLKLVF
;
A
#
# COMPACT_ATOMS: atom_id res chain seq x y z
N MET A 1 69.48 -21.28 30.67
CA MET A 1 68.00 -21.33 30.79
C MET A 1 67.50 -19.89 30.73
N THR A 2 67.01 -19.44 29.56
CA THR A 2 65.56 -19.22 29.21
C THR A 2 65.02 -17.88 29.76
N SER A 3 64.22 -17.06 29.08
CA SER A 3 63.54 -17.11 27.78
C SER A 3 62.95 -15.71 27.49
N LYS A 4 62.81 -15.39 26.20
CA LYS A 4 61.87 -14.42 25.61
C LYS A 4 60.59 -14.16 26.44
N ARG A 5 60.10 -12.91 26.46
CA ARG A 5 58.85 -12.49 25.81
C ARG A 5 58.37 -11.10 26.28
N LYS A 6 58.03 -10.28 25.27
CA LYS A 6 56.79 -9.47 25.15
C LYS A 6 56.68 -8.10 25.85
N ASN A 7 56.31 -7.14 25.00
CA ASN A 7 55.30 -6.09 25.19
C ASN A 7 55.76 -4.71 25.72
N ALA A 8 55.69 -3.71 24.82
CA ALA A 8 54.99 -2.43 24.99
C ALA A 8 55.41 -1.51 23.81
N ILE A 9 54.75 -1.50 22.65
CA ILE A 9 53.50 -0.79 22.34
C ILE A 9 53.44 0.62 22.93
N LYS A 10 53.74 1.63 22.11
CA LYS A 10 53.05 2.93 22.08
C LYS A 10 53.24 3.56 20.69
N ALA A 11 52.24 3.42 19.84
CA ALA A 11 52.09 4.23 18.64
C ALA A 11 50.91 5.18 18.86
N ASP A 12 51.17 6.46 18.65
CA ASP A 12 50.27 7.59 18.78
C ASP A 12 49.23 7.55 17.64
N VAL A 13 47.95 7.36 17.97
CA VAL A 13 46.86 7.26 16.97
C VAL A 13 46.18 8.62 16.85
N LYS A 14 46.56 9.37 15.81
CA LYS A 14 45.86 10.60 15.40
C LYS A 14 44.58 10.21 14.64
N LEU A 15 43.42 10.46 15.24
CA LEU A 15 42.11 10.19 14.65
C LEU A 15 41.74 11.28 13.62
N LYS A 16 41.49 10.87 12.37
CA LYS A 16 41.04 11.74 11.26
C LYS A 16 39.51 11.68 11.12
N LYS A 17 38.90 12.84 10.80
CA LYS A 17 37.45 13.11 10.90
C LYS A 17 36.62 12.46 9.77
N PRO A 18 35.31 12.22 9.98
CA PRO A 18 34.48 11.34 9.12
C PRO A 18 34.09 11.90 7.74
N SER A 19 34.36 13.18 7.46
CA SER A 19 33.97 13.82 6.20
C SER A 19 34.91 13.55 5.02
N GLU A 20 36.05 12.89 5.24
CA GLU A 20 37.00 12.51 4.18
C GLU A 20 36.79 11.08 3.63
N ILE A 21 35.79 10.34 4.13
CA ILE A 21 35.56 8.93 3.76
C ILE A 21 34.58 8.79 2.57
N ALA A 22 33.89 9.86 2.17
CA ALA A 22 32.76 9.77 1.25
C ALA A 22 33.05 10.04 -0.25
N ALA A 23 34.28 10.37 -0.65
CA ALA A 23 34.58 10.68 -2.05
C ALA A 23 35.81 9.89 -2.55
N GLY A 24 35.56 8.73 -3.16
CA GLY A 24 36.57 8.00 -3.93
C GLY A 24 37.02 6.69 -3.31
N SER A 25 36.13 5.70 -3.21
CA SER A 25 36.49 4.30 -2.99
C SER A 25 37.08 3.67 -4.26
N GLN A 26 38.23 4.18 -4.70
CA GLN A 26 39.22 3.37 -5.40
C GLN A 26 40.20 2.83 -4.35
N PRO A 27 40.40 1.50 -4.23
CA PRO A 27 41.42 0.96 -3.36
C PRO A 27 42.80 1.10 -4.03
N SER A 28 43.33 2.33 -4.05
CA SER A 28 44.74 2.57 -4.35
C SER A 28 45.56 2.17 -3.12
N GLY A 29 46.34 1.09 -3.23
CA GLY A 29 47.35 0.77 -2.20
C GLY A 29 47.76 -0.68 -2.03
N ARG A 30 47.09 -1.66 -2.67
CA ARG A 30 47.65 -3.01 -2.79
C ARG A 30 47.96 -3.26 -4.26
N LYS A 31 49.24 -3.24 -4.61
CA LYS A 31 49.69 -3.79 -5.88
C LYS A 31 49.22 -5.25 -5.94
N PRO A 32 48.53 -5.68 -7.00
CA PRO A 32 48.16 -7.09 -7.15
C PRO A 32 49.44 -7.92 -7.16
N LEU A 33 49.43 -9.08 -6.51
CA LEU A 33 50.60 -9.98 -6.41
C LEU A 33 51.01 -10.61 -7.76
N ILE A 34 50.19 -10.41 -8.80
CA ILE A 34 50.37 -10.93 -10.15
C ILE A 34 49.91 -9.83 -11.13
N GLU A 35 50.85 -9.31 -11.92
CA GLU A 35 50.57 -8.34 -13.00
C GLU A 35 50.18 -9.13 -14.26
N LEU A 36 48.89 -9.43 -14.40
CA LEU A 36 48.34 -10.05 -15.61
C LEU A 36 48.16 -8.98 -16.69
N SER A 37 48.61 -9.26 -17.92
CA SER A 37 48.33 -8.43 -19.09
C SER A 37 46.81 -8.23 -19.24
N GLU A 38 46.37 -7.05 -19.70
CA GLU A 38 44.96 -6.70 -19.85
C GLU A 38 44.18 -7.74 -20.68
N ASP A 39 44.86 -8.38 -21.64
CA ASP A 39 44.30 -9.46 -22.46
C ASP A 39 43.97 -10.74 -21.66
N GLU A 40 44.82 -11.09 -20.67
CA GLU A 40 44.59 -12.25 -19.82
C GLU A 40 43.49 -11.99 -18.79
N GLN A 41 43.40 -10.75 -18.29
CA GLN A 41 42.29 -10.32 -17.44
C GLN A 41 40.96 -10.44 -18.19
N MET A 42 40.91 -9.99 -19.44
CA MET A 42 39.73 -10.09 -20.29
C MET A 42 39.35 -11.55 -20.57
N ARG A 43 40.34 -12.44 -20.75
CA ARG A 43 40.10 -13.89 -20.91
C ARG A 43 39.51 -14.52 -19.64
N LEU A 44 40.03 -14.17 -18.46
CA LEU A 44 39.56 -14.68 -17.17
C LEU A 44 38.15 -14.19 -16.84
N ILE A 45 37.82 -12.93 -17.15
CA ILE A 45 36.46 -12.37 -16.97
C ILE A 45 35.45 -13.12 -17.85
N LYS A 46 35.81 -13.42 -19.10
CA LYS A 46 34.97 -14.21 -20.02
C LYS A 46 34.84 -15.66 -19.56
N GLN A 47 35.93 -16.29 -19.10
CA GLN A 47 35.91 -17.69 -18.65
C GLN A 47 35.18 -17.89 -17.32
N SER A 48 35.22 -16.90 -16.43
CA SER A 48 34.57 -16.98 -15.11
C SER A 48 33.05 -16.80 -15.16
N GLY A 49 32.49 -16.35 -16.30
CA GLY A 49 31.06 -16.11 -16.46
C GLY A 49 30.50 -15.02 -15.52
N ILE A 50 31.38 -14.23 -14.88
CA ILE A 50 30.99 -13.19 -13.91
C ILE A 50 30.18 -12.09 -14.60
N LEU A 51 30.49 -11.79 -15.86
CA LEU A 51 29.78 -10.79 -16.65
C LEU A 51 28.33 -11.21 -16.95
N ASP A 52 28.09 -12.49 -17.23
CA ASP A 52 26.73 -13.02 -17.43
C ASP A 52 25.95 -13.04 -16.11
N LYS A 53 26.62 -13.36 -14.99
CA LYS A 53 26.01 -13.25 -13.65
C LYS A 53 25.62 -11.81 -13.31
N MET A 54 26.47 -10.84 -13.59
CA MET A 54 26.14 -9.42 -13.40
C MET A 54 25.03 -8.98 -14.34
N LYS A 55 25.00 -9.43 -15.60
CA LYS A 55 23.90 -9.12 -16.52
C LYS A 55 22.56 -9.69 -16.05
N THR A 56 22.54 -10.87 -15.39
CA THR A 56 21.32 -11.40 -14.75
C THR A 56 20.91 -10.62 -13.50
N VAL A 57 21.89 -10.16 -12.71
CA VAL A 57 21.63 -9.33 -11.53
C VAL A 57 21.18 -7.92 -11.94
N ASP A 58 21.77 -7.33 -12.96
CA ASP A 58 21.36 -6.03 -13.52
C ASP A 58 20.03 -6.14 -14.27
N SER A 59 19.69 -7.29 -14.85
CA SER A 59 18.32 -7.53 -15.37
C SER A 59 17.32 -7.69 -14.22
N ALA A 60 17.72 -8.31 -13.10
CA ALA A 60 16.91 -8.39 -11.89
C ALA A 60 16.79 -7.02 -11.18
N LYS A 61 17.81 -6.17 -11.24
CA LYS A 61 17.85 -4.84 -10.60
C LYS A 61 17.30 -3.72 -11.49
N ALA A 62 17.42 -3.82 -12.81
CA ALA A 62 16.75 -2.93 -13.76
C ALA A 62 15.23 -3.18 -13.79
N THR A 63 14.77 -4.34 -13.32
CA THR A 63 13.35 -4.61 -13.04
C THR A 63 12.87 -3.90 -11.76
N GLU A 64 13.75 -3.38 -10.90
CA GLU A 64 13.35 -2.64 -9.68
C GLU A 64 13.01 -1.16 -9.91
N SER A 65 13.15 -0.63 -11.14
CA SER A 65 12.92 0.81 -11.45
C SER A 65 11.77 1.09 -12.41
N SER A 66 11.04 0.06 -12.82
CA SER A 66 9.72 0.18 -13.45
C SER A 66 8.80 -0.79 -12.71
N VAL A 67 7.92 -0.26 -11.86
CA VAL A 67 6.91 -1.06 -11.15
C VAL A 67 5.87 -1.55 -12.16
N GLU A 68 6.28 -2.48 -13.00
CA GLU A 68 5.39 -3.41 -13.66
C GLU A 68 5.15 -4.52 -12.63
N TYR A 69 3.99 -4.49 -11.99
CA TYR A 69 3.56 -5.51 -11.05
C TYR A 69 3.45 -6.86 -11.78
N VAL A 70 4.56 -7.56 -11.96
CA VAL A 70 4.54 -8.99 -12.20
C VAL A 70 3.96 -9.58 -10.92
N GLU A 71 2.71 -10.06 -11.04
CA GLU A 71 1.88 -10.63 -9.99
C GLU A 71 2.53 -11.91 -9.45
N GLU A 72 3.62 -11.78 -8.71
CA GLU A 72 4.16 -12.86 -7.89
C GLU A 72 3.12 -13.09 -6.80
N ARG A 73 2.25 -14.09 -7.01
CA ARG A 73 1.17 -14.42 -6.10
C ARG A 73 1.76 -14.64 -4.71
N LEU A 74 1.55 -13.65 -3.84
CA LEU A 74 1.93 -13.76 -2.44
C LEU A 74 1.35 -15.06 -1.88
N PRO A 75 2.07 -15.75 -0.98
CA PRO A 75 1.51 -16.86 -0.23
C PRO A 75 0.15 -16.49 0.36
N LEU A 76 -0.79 -17.45 0.42
CA LEU A 76 -2.15 -17.22 0.93
C LEU A 76 -2.13 -16.49 2.30
N ALA A 77 -1.17 -16.86 3.16
CA ALA A 77 -0.99 -16.24 4.47
C ALA A 77 -0.70 -14.73 4.39
N GLU A 78 0.13 -14.31 3.46
CA GLU A 78 0.46 -12.90 3.23
C GLU A 78 -0.72 -12.14 2.61
N GLU A 79 -1.48 -12.79 1.73
CA GLU A 79 -2.71 -12.22 1.15
C GLU A 79 -3.77 -11.98 2.23
N ILE A 80 -4.01 -12.95 3.11
CA ILE A 80 -4.93 -12.79 4.25
C ILE A 80 -4.43 -11.71 5.20
N PHE A 81 -3.13 -11.70 5.51
CA PHE A 81 -2.55 -10.70 6.40
C PHE A 81 -2.72 -9.29 5.83
N ASN A 82 -2.36 -9.09 4.56
CA ASN A 82 -2.55 -7.83 3.86
C ASN A 82 -4.03 -7.42 3.81
N ALA A 83 -4.93 -8.35 3.48
CA ALA A 83 -6.36 -8.08 3.52
C ALA A 83 -6.85 -7.67 4.91
N THR A 84 -6.36 -8.33 5.96
CA THR A 84 -6.72 -8.04 7.36
C THR A 84 -6.34 -6.61 7.74
N LEU A 85 -5.18 -6.11 7.27
CA LEU A 85 -4.77 -4.71 7.48
C LEU A 85 -5.76 -3.70 6.90
N PHE A 86 -6.51 -4.07 5.86
CA PHE A 86 -7.57 -3.22 5.29
C PHE A 86 -8.95 -3.51 5.90
N ILE A 87 -9.24 -4.76 6.28
CA ILE A 87 -10.51 -5.15 6.89
C ILE A 87 -10.70 -4.46 8.24
N ILE A 88 -9.67 -4.43 9.10
CA ILE A 88 -9.74 -3.79 10.44
C ILE A 88 -10.20 -2.32 10.35
N PRO A 89 -9.53 -1.42 9.62
CA PRO A 89 -9.95 -0.03 9.52
C PRO A 89 -11.29 0.13 8.81
N THR A 90 -11.62 -0.74 7.84
CA THR A 90 -12.91 -0.66 7.14
C THR A 90 -14.08 -1.07 8.05
N CYS A 91 -13.90 -2.09 8.89
CA CYS A 91 -14.88 -2.48 9.91
C CYS A 91 -15.03 -1.42 11.00
N PHE A 92 -13.93 -0.79 11.41
CA PHE A 92 -13.98 0.34 12.32
C PHE A 92 -14.73 1.53 11.70
N LEU A 93 -14.51 1.82 10.42
CA LEU A 93 -15.23 2.85 9.70
C LEU A 93 -16.74 2.53 9.64
N LEU A 94 -17.13 1.27 9.39
CA LEU A 94 -18.53 0.86 9.46
C LEU A 94 -19.14 1.13 10.83
N LEU A 95 -18.45 0.71 11.91
CA LEU A 95 -18.88 0.95 13.28
C LEU A 95 -19.01 2.45 13.59
N LEU A 96 -18.05 3.25 13.12
CA LEU A 96 -18.07 4.70 13.27
C LEU A 96 -19.30 5.29 12.57
N MET A 97 -19.57 4.90 11.32
CA MET A 97 -20.74 5.38 10.58
C MET A 97 -22.06 4.98 11.25
N GLU A 98 -22.13 3.77 11.82
CA GLU A 98 -23.27 3.33 12.63
C GLU A 98 -23.48 4.24 13.85
N ILE A 99 -22.42 4.58 14.58
CA ILE A 99 -22.53 5.46 15.75
C ILE A 99 -22.91 6.90 15.33
N LEU A 100 -22.26 7.43 14.30
CA LEU A 100 -22.49 8.79 13.80
C LEU A 100 -23.94 9.01 13.37
N ILE A 101 -24.55 8.05 12.67
CA ILE A 101 -25.92 8.24 12.20
C ILE A 101 -26.93 8.26 13.35
N HIS A 102 -26.69 7.49 14.42
CA HIS A 102 -27.54 7.55 15.61
C HIS A 102 -27.41 8.92 16.31
N PHE A 103 -26.20 9.48 16.37
CA PHE A 103 -26.00 10.83 16.89
C PHE A 103 -26.64 11.91 16.03
N GLN A 104 -26.57 11.80 14.69
CA GLN A 104 -27.21 12.75 13.76
C GLN A 104 -28.74 12.83 13.95
N TYR A 105 -29.37 11.70 14.29
CA TYR A 105 -30.82 11.63 14.53
C TYR A 105 -31.20 11.66 16.02
N GLN A 106 -30.26 12.02 16.91
CA GLN A 106 -30.46 12.09 18.36
C GLN A 106 -31.06 10.80 18.97
N GLN A 107 -30.78 9.65 18.37
CA GLN A 107 -31.21 8.35 18.88
C GLN A 107 -30.12 7.75 19.77
N LYS A 108 -30.51 7.10 20.87
CA LYS A 108 -29.56 6.42 21.75
C LYS A 108 -29.08 5.12 21.10
N PRO A 109 -27.79 5.01 20.71
CA PRO A 109 -27.27 3.76 20.19
C PRO A 109 -27.32 2.70 21.29
N THR A 110 -28.12 1.66 21.09
CA THR A 110 -28.14 0.50 21.99
C THR A 110 -27.10 -0.49 21.50
N LEU A 111 -26.23 -0.99 22.39
CA LEU A 111 -25.17 -1.94 22.02
C LEU A 111 -25.71 -3.18 21.29
N ARG A 112 -26.88 -3.67 21.71
CA ARG A 112 -27.57 -4.78 21.06
C ARG A 112 -27.90 -4.48 19.60
N ASN A 113 -28.46 -3.30 19.31
CA ASN A 113 -28.80 -2.90 17.94
C ASN A 113 -27.55 -2.76 17.05
N ILE A 114 -26.45 -2.26 17.62
CA ILE A 114 -25.18 -2.17 16.90
C ILE A 114 -24.65 -3.57 16.61
N LEU A 115 -24.61 -4.47 17.60
CA LEU A 115 -24.12 -5.83 17.42
C LEU A 115 -24.98 -6.62 16.42
N ASP A 116 -26.30 -6.54 16.52
CA ASP A 116 -27.24 -7.21 15.60
C ASP A 116 -27.00 -6.80 14.13
N ARG A 117 -26.51 -5.58 13.89
CA ARG A 117 -26.16 -5.09 12.54
C ARG A 117 -24.72 -5.39 12.15
N MET A 118 -23.78 -5.35 13.10
CA MET A 118 -22.36 -5.60 12.85
C MET A 118 -22.07 -7.08 12.57
N ILE A 119 -22.70 -8.00 13.31
CA ILE A 119 -22.51 -9.46 13.15
C ILE A 119 -22.69 -9.91 11.69
N PRO A 120 -23.78 -9.55 10.98
CA PRO A 120 -23.91 -9.91 9.56
C PRO A 120 -23.09 -9.03 8.63
N SER A 121 -22.85 -7.76 8.97
CA SER A 121 -22.18 -6.82 8.05
C SER A 121 -20.67 -7.03 7.96
N VAL A 122 -20.01 -7.35 9.07
CA VAL A 122 -18.55 -7.57 9.13
C VAL A 122 -18.07 -8.69 8.20
N PRO A 123 -18.64 -9.90 8.19
CA PRO A 123 -18.15 -10.97 7.31
C PRO A 123 -18.40 -10.65 5.83
N ILE A 124 -19.53 -10.04 5.49
CA ILE A 124 -19.86 -9.63 4.12
C ILE A 124 -18.86 -8.58 3.63
N LEU A 125 -18.61 -7.57 4.46
CA LEU A 125 -17.63 -6.51 4.16
C LEU A 125 -16.21 -7.06 4.09
N SER A 126 -15.84 -7.96 5.00
CA SER A 126 -14.54 -8.62 5.01
C SER A 126 -14.29 -9.41 3.72
N LEU A 127 -15.27 -10.19 3.27
CA LEU A 127 -15.19 -10.92 2.00
C LEU A 127 -15.06 -9.97 0.81
N PHE A 128 -15.84 -8.88 0.83
CA PHE A 128 -15.77 -7.85 -0.20
C PHE A 128 -14.38 -7.20 -0.28
N VAL A 129 -13.82 -6.79 0.86
CA VAL A 129 -12.46 -6.20 0.97
C VAL A 129 -11.39 -7.20 0.54
N PHE A 130 -11.49 -8.46 0.99
CA PHE A 130 -10.55 -9.51 0.60
C PHE A 130 -10.53 -9.72 -0.93
N TYR A 131 -11.71 -9.83 -1.54
CA TYR A 131 -11.83 -10.03 -2.98
C TYR A 131 -11.32 -8.82 -3.78
N THR A 132 -11.69 -7.62 -3.36
CA THR A 132 -11.27 -6.36 -4.03
C THR A 132 -9.78 -6.09 -3.90
N LEU A 133 -9.13 -6.51 -2.82
CA LEU A 133 -7.66 -6.45 -2.70
C LEU A 133 -6.98 -7.47 -3.60
N ARG A 134 -7.46 -8.71 -3.63
CA ARG A 134 -6.90 -9.79 -4.45
C ARG A 134 -6.82 -9.42 -5.93
N TYR A 135 -7.84 -8.74 -6.45
CA TYR A 135 -7.93 -8.38 -7.86
C TYR A 135 -7.61 -6.91 -8.16
N LYS A 136 -6.97 -6.17 -7.23
CA LYS A 136 -6.69 -4.73 -7.39
C LYS A 136 -5.93 -4.39 -8.68
N SER A 137 -4.99 -5.25 -9.08
CA SER A 137 -4.14 -5.06 -10.26
C SER A 137 -4.93 -5.14 -11.58
N TYR A 138 -6.06 -5.85 -11.60
CA TYR A 138 -6.84 -6.03 -12.82
C TYR A 138 -7.58 -4.75 -13.19
N ARG A 139 -7.35 -4.25 -14.42
CA ARG A 139 -8.04 -3.06 -14.94
C ARG A 139 -9.57 -3.18 -14.91
N LYS A 140 -10.10 -4.40 -15.09
CA LYS A 140 -11.53 -4.69 -14.96
C LYS A 140 -12.05 -4.41 -13.55
N MET A 141 -11.28 -4.77 -12.52
CA MET A 141 -11.66 -4.53 -11.14
C MET A 141 -11.68 -3.04 -10.81
N GLN A 142 -10.69 -2.29 -11.30
CA GLN A 142 -10.67 -0.82 -11.21
C GLN A 142 -11.91 -0.18 -11.84
N LEU A 143 -12.32 -0.65 -13.04
CA LEU A 143 -13.56 -0.17 -13.68
C LEU A 143 -14.80 -0.52 -12.86
N ILE A 144 -14.90 -1.73 -12.32
CA ILE A 144 -16.02 -2.15 -11.46
C ILE A 144 -16.10 -1.26 -10.21
N MET A 145 -14.98 -1.03 -9.53
CA MET A 145 -14.93 -0.16 -8.35
C MET A 145 -15.28 1.30 -8.69
N PHE A 146 -14.90 1.78 -9.87
CA PHE A 146 -15.28 3.11 -10.37
C PHE A 146 -16.79 3.25 -10.52
N PHE A 147 -17.45 2.28 -11.17
CA PHE A 147 -18.90 2.28 -11.29
C PHE A 147 -19.61 2.15 -9.93
N ILE A 148 -19.11 1.28 -9.05
CA ILE A 148 -19.66 1.14 -7.69
C ILE A 148 -19.52 2.47 -6.93
N ALA A 149 -18.39 3.17 -7.04
CA ALA A 149 -18.17 4.46 -6.39
C ALA A 149 -19.18 5.53 -6.87
N ILE A 150 -19.40 5.63 -8.19
CA ILE A 150 -20.38 6.55 -8.77
C ILE A 150 -21.80 6.20 -8.34
N LEU A 151 -22.19 4.94 -8.47
CA LEU A 151 -23.54 4.49 -8.11
C LEU A 151 -23.80 4.66 -6.61
N SER A 152 -22.84 4.28 -5.76
CA SER A 152 -22.96 4.40 -4.31
C SER A 152 -23.07 5.87 -3.88
N SER A 153 -22.19 6.75 -4.38
CA SER A 153 -22.21 8.18 -4.02
C SER A 153 -23.47 8.90 -4.50
N THR A 154 -23.86 8.68 -5.75
CA THR A 154 -25.08 9.25 -6.34
C THR A 154 -26.31 8.80 -5.54
N ARG A 155 -26.41 7.50 -5.25
CA ARG A 155 -27.50 6.92 -4.46
C ARG A 155 -27.51 7.48 -3.05
N LEU A 156 -26.35 7.58 -2.41
CA LEU A 156 -26.20 8.10 -1.06
C LEU A 156 -26.72 9.53 -0.93
N ILE A 157 -26.31 10.42 -1.83
CA ILE A 157 -26.73 11.83 -1.78
C ILE A 157 -28.23 11.97 -2.03
N TYR A 158 -28.76 11.19 -2.98
CA TYR A 158 -30.20 11.13 -3.24
C TYR A 158 -30.98 10.60 -2.02
N GLN A 159 -30.47 9.54 -1.40
CA GLN A 159 -31.03 8.90 -0.22
C GLN A 159 -31.12 9.90 0.94
N PHE A 160 -30.04 10.60 1.26
CA PHE A 160 -30.04 11.60 2.34
C PHE A 160 -30.98 12.78 2.08
N ASN A 161 -31.14 13.22 0.82
CA ASN A 161 -32.01 14.34 0.49
C ASN A 161 -33.50 13.97 0.47
N LYS A 162 -33.86 12.75 0.05
CA LYS A 162 -35.28 12.38 -0.22
C LYS A 162 -35.89 11.33 0.70
N SER A 163 -35.09 10.63 1.50
CA SER A 163 -35.59 9.47 2.21
C SER A 163 -35.86 9.74 3.67
N THR A 164 -36.78 8.96 4.22
CA THR A 164 -37.12 8.99 5.65
C THR A 164 -35.92 8.58 6.51
N PHE A 165 -35.83 9.17 7.70
CA PHE A 165 -34.78 8.91 8.68
C PHE A 165 -34.53 7.40 8.93
N MET A 166 -35.58 6.57 8.97
CA MET A 166 -35.43 5.11 9.19
C MET A 166 -34.63 4.43 8.08
N VAL A 167 -34.80 4.86 6.84
CA VAL A 167 -34.07 4.28 5.70
C VAL A 167 -32.62 4.75 5.73
N ASN A 168 -32.39 6.02 6.07
CA ASN A 168 -31.04 6.57 6.22
C ASN A 168 -30.28 5.86 7.33
N MET A 169 -30.91 5.62 8.48
CA MET A 169 -30.27 4.92 9.60
C MET A 169 -29.94 3.46 9.27
N LYS A 170 -30.75 2.78 8.46
CA LYS A 170 -30.54 1.37 8.05
C LYS A 170 -29.58 1.19 6.87
N GLN A 171 -29.57 2.09 5.90
CA GLN A 171 -28.80 1.93 4.66
C GLN A 171 -27.60 2.88 4.58
N GLY A 172 -27.62 4.00 5.29
CA GLY A 172 -26.56 5.00 5.28
C GLY A 172 -25.20 4.45 5.66
N PRO A 173 -25.03 3.82 6.85
CA PRO A 173 -23.72 3.40 7.31
C PRO A 173 -22.97 2.44 6.37
N PRO A 174 -23.58 1.34 5.86
CA PRO A 174 -22.89 0.47 4.92
C PRO A 174 -22.65 1.14 3.57
N LEU A 175 -23.54 2.03 3.12
CA LEU A 175 -23.41 2.70 1.82
C LEU A 175 -22.28 3.76 1.83
N VAL A 176 -22.18 4.54 2.91
CA VAL A 176 -21.04 5.46 3.15
C VAL A 176 -19.73 4.67 3.18
N THR A 177 -19.70 3.60 3.97
CA THR A 177 -18.51 2.77 4.15
C THR A 177 -18.02 2.19 2.83
N LEU A 178 -18.94 1.63 2.04
CA LEU A 178 -18.66 1.11 0.71
C LEU A 178 -18.10 2.18 -0.22
N TRP A 179 -18.72 3.37 -0.23
CA TRP A 179 -18.28 4.46 -1.09
C TRP A 179 -16.86 4.94 -0.73
N ILE A 180 -16.59 5.20 0.55
CA ILE A 180 -15.27 5.62 1.03
C ILE A 180 -14.23 4.56 0.68
N TYR A 181 -14.52 3.29 0.95
CA TYR A 181 -13.65 2.18 0.60
C TYR A 181 -13.30 2.16 -0.90
N CYS A 182 -14.30 2.28 -1.78
CA CYS A 182 -14.06 2.29 -3.22
C CYS A 182 -13.21 3.49 -3.67
N ILE A 183 -13.43 4.68 -3.10
CA ILE A 183 -12.63 5.87 -3.42
C ILE A 183 -11.16 5.68 -3.01
N VAL A 184 -10.90 5.12 -1.83
CA VAL A 184 -9.53 4.87 -1.35
C VAL A 184 -8.82 3.81 -2.19
N GLN A 185 -9.56 2.83 -2.72
CA GLN A 185 -8.99 1.71 -3.48
C GLN A 185 -8.75 2.03 -4.97
N LEU A 186 -9.45 3.03 -5.50
CA LEU A 186 -9.31 3.51 -6.88
C LEU A 186 -7.97 4.22 -7.11
N ASP A 187 -7.46 4.11 -8.34
CA ASP A 187 -6.36 4.97 -8.78
C ASP A 187 -6.79 6.45 -8.71
N LEU A 188 -5.82 7.35 -8.54
CA LEU A 188 -6.09 8.79 -8.34
C LEU A 188 -6.95 9.39 -9.47
N SER A 189 -6.68 9.03 -10.73
CA SER A 189 -7.41 9.59 -11.87
C SER A 189 -8.90 9.17 -11.90
N PRO A 190 -9.29 7.88 -11.85
CA PRO A 190 -10.70 7.50 -11.77
C PRO A 190 -11.35 7.95 -10.46
N ALA A 191 -10.62 8.04 -9.34
CA ALA A 191 -11.16 8.58 -8.09
C ALA A 191 -11.62 10.05 -8.26
N VAL A 192 -10.76 10.93 -8.81
CA VAL A 192 -11.10 12.33 -9.05
C VAL A 192 -12.24 12.47 -10.06
N ILE A 193 -12.24 11.68 -11.14
CA ILE A 193 -13.32 11.68 -12.12
C ILE A 193 -14.64 11.24 -11.49
N SER A 194 -14.63 10.22 -10.63
CA SER A 194 -15.84 9.75 -9.96
C SER A 194 -16.44 10.82 -9.05
N LEU A 195 -15.61 11.56 -8.31
CA LEU A 195 -16.04 12.68 -7.47
C LEU A 195 -16.56 13.85 -8.30
N ALA A 196 -15.94 14.15 -9.44
CA ALA A 196 -16.40 15.19 -10.35
C ALA A 196 -17.77 14.85 -10.94
N ILE A 197 -17.99 13.59 -11.35
CA ILE A 197 -19.29 13.10 -11.83
C ILE A 197 -20.35 13.21 -10.73
N THR A 198 -20.04 12.78 -9.51
CA THR A 198 -20.97 12.91 -8.38
C THR A 198 -21.32 14.38 -8.12
N SER A 199 -20.32 15.27 -8.11
CA SER A 199 -20.53 16.71 -7.90
C SER A 199 -21.39 17.33 -9.00
N ALA A 200 -21.13 16.97 -10.26
CA ALA A 200 -21.94 17.40 -11.41
C ALA A 200 -23.39 16.89 -11.30
N PHE A 201 -23.60 15.65 -10.84
CA PHE A 201 -24.93 15.11 -10.60
C PHE A 201 -25.69 15.87 -9.51
N VAL A 202 -25.04 16.19 -8.39
CA VAL A 202 -25.63 16.99 -7.31
C VAL A 202 -26.08 18.35 -7.83
N TYR A 203 -25.22 19.03 -8.59
CA TYR A 203 -25.52 20.31 -9.20
C TYR A 203 -26.71 20.21 -10.16
N TRP A 204 -26.72 19.21 -11.05
CA TRP A 204 -27.79 19.03 -12.03
C TRP A 204 -29.15 18.73 -11.39
N LYS A 205 -29.15 18.01 -10.27
CA LYS A 205 -30.36 17.67 -9.52
C LYS A 205 -30.77 18.72 -8.48
N ASN A 206 -30.03 19.83 -8.35
CA ASN A 206 -30.23 20.86 -7.33
C ASN A 206 -30.40 20.27 -5.91
N LEU A 207 -29.64 19.21 -5.61
CA LEU A 207 -29.68 18.56 -4.30
C LEU A 207 -28.92 19.42 -3.29
N LYS A 208 -29.44 19.52 -2.07
CA LYS A 208 -28.76 20.25 -1.00
C LYS A 208 -27.63 19.37 -0.46
N LEU A 209 -26.42 19.93 -0.41
CA LEU A 209 -25.29 19.40 0.36
C LEU A 209 -25.34 19.88 1.82
N VAL A 210 -26.48 20.41 2.26
CA VAL A 210 -26.64 21.00 3.58
C VAL A 210 -26.90 19.87 4.58
N PHE A 211 -25.92 19.67 5.46
CA PHE A 211 -25.99 18.83 6.65
C PHE A 211 -26.67 19.58 7.80
#